data_AF-A0A6V7WFG9-F1
#
_entry.id   AF-A0A6V7WFG9-F1
#
_cell.length_a   1.000
_cell.length_b   1.000
_cell.length_c   1.000
_cell.angle_alpha   90.00
_cell.angle_beta   90.00
_cell.angle_gamma   90.00
#
_symmetry.space_group_name_H-M   'P 1'
#
loop_
_entity.id
_entity.type
_entity.pdbx_description
1 polymer ?
#
loop_
_entity_poly.entity_id
_entity_poly.type
_entity_poly.pdbx_seq_one_letter_code
_entity_poly.pdbx_strand_id
1 'polypeptide(L)'
;MPMSLASLVPSFDLNVEEKPFFPHMANRPENYGKEIYPTKNDYLVNGMMPEKRKMFEIWYEQHKNTPFLLDEALASYCTNDVEILMAALIAFRKEFFEVTKRYNVEMATSTKQHGGIDVLREAMTIASACMRHFRTNHLKEQHLALVPERGYDKVDGTQSLLALGFFKWYSEKFGITVQNVNSDGGEKKIGNYQLDGWVVEIYGIEVNGCVWHGCPKCFLNDNDVMPNGKTAAYLREHDKNRMEFILSQIARVDIYWECEIYQMLAKDREMRKMFYSYIDDGPIDIKSCFYGGRTGPLKLHHKIKDGERISYYDVTSLYPFINVTTSYPVGHPKVHIINKNVNGQELLTTQPSNFESFCNSPT
;
A
#
# COMPACT_ATOMS: atom_id res chain seq x y z
N MET A 1 18.29 7.47 -8.72
CA MET A 1 18.70 7.30 -10.13
C MET A 1 19.75 6.21 -10.17
N PRO A 2 19.58 5.11 -10.92
CA PRO A 2 20.58 4.06 -10.98
C PRO A 2 21.74 4.52 -11.87
N MET A 3 22.72 5.18 -11.27
CA MET A 3 23.94 5.60 -11.94
C MET A 3 25.14 5.44 -11.00
N SER A 4 26.34 5.36 -11.56
CA SER A 4 27.56 5.25 -10.77
C SER A 4 27.85 6.55 -10.00
N LEU A 5 28.60 6.45 -8.89
CA LEU A 5 28.99 7.65 -8.14
C LEU A 5 29.82 8.62 -9.00
N ALA A 6 30.75 8.08 -9.80
CA ALA A 6 31.58 8.87 -10.70
C ALA A 6 30.76 9.66 -11.74
N SER A 7 29.62 9.11 -12.17
CA SER A 7 28.74 9.82 -13.12
C SER A 7 27.95 10.97 -12.49
N LEU A 8 27.88 11.08 -11.16
CA LEU A 8 27.20 12.22 -10.50
C LEU A 8 27.93 13.54 -10.75
N VAL A 9 29.26 13.51 -10.82
CA VAL A 9 30.10 14.69 -11.06
C VAL A 9 29.70 15.40 -12.37
N PRO A 10 29.73 14.75 -13.54
CA PRO A 10 29.28 15.39 -14.78
C PRO A 10 27.77 15.61 -14.85
N SER A 11 26.95 14.82 -14.14
CA SER A 11 25.49 14.98 -14.20
C SER A 11 24.95 16.19 -13.43
N PHE A 12 25.63 16.60 -12.36
CA PHE A 12 25.29 17.78 -11.56
C PHE A 12 26.30 18.92 -11.71
N ASP A 13 27.25 18.81 -12.66
CA ASP A 13 28.33 19.77 -12.87
C ASP A 13 29.08 20.10 -11.55
N LEU A 14 29.44 19.05 -10.81
CA LEU A 14 30.05 19.20 -9.47
C LEU A 14 31.52 19.58 -9.59
N ASN A 15 31.92 20.59 -8.83
CA ASN A 15 33.31 21.05 -8.77
C ASN A 15 34.11 20.22 -7.75
N VAL A 16 34.27 18.93 -8.04
CA VAL A 16 34.98 17.94 -7.19
C VAL A 16 36.05 17.26 -8.02
N GLU A 17 37.20 16.96 -7.43
CA GLU A 17 38.30 16.26 -8.13
C GLU A 17 37.84 14.89 -8.67
N GLU A 18 38.22 14.60 -9.90
CA GLU A 18 37.94 13.31 -10.53
C GLU A 18 38.63 12.18 -9.77
N LYS A 19 37.90 11.07 -9.65
CA LYS A 19 38.30 9.91 -8.88
C LYS A 19 39.56 9.24 -9.49
N PRO A 20 40.67 9.12 -8.74
CA PRO A 20 41.82 8.36 -9.21
C PRO A 20 41.50 6.86 -9.33
N PHE A 21 42.28 6.15 -10.14
CA PHE A 21 42.14 4.69 -10.24
C PHE A 21 42.55 4.01 -8.93
N PHE A 22 41.72 3.09 -8.43
CA PHE A 22 41.93 2.41 -7.16
C PHE A 22 42.12 0.90 -7.34
N PRO A 23 43.15 0.27 -6.72
CA PRO A 23 43.44 -1.15 -6.88
C PRO A 23 42.55 -2.00 -5.95
N HIS A 24 41.30 -2.22 -6.34
CA HIS A 24 40.30 -2.91 -5.53
C HIS A 24 40.75 -4.29 -4.98
N MET A 25 41.49 -5.09 -5.76
CA MET A 25 41.93 -6.43 -5.31
C MET A 25 43.15 -6.40 -4.38
N ALA A 26 43.82 -5.25 -4.29
CA ALA A 26 44.92 -5.03 -3.37
C ALA A 26 44.42 -4.72 -1.95
N ASN A 27 43.12 -4.46 -1.78
CA ASN A 27 42.50 -4.24 -0.46
C ASN A 27 42.41 -5.54 0.35
N ARG A 28 43.53 -5.92 0.98
CA ARG A 28 43.66 -7.14 1.78
C ARG A 28 44.46 -6.84 3.06
N PRO A 29 44.16 -7.52 4.18
CA PRO A 29 44.84 -7.29 5.46
C PRO A 29 46.37 -7.35 5.39
N GLU A 30 46.92 -8.16 4.50
CA GLU A 30 48.37 -8.35 4.37
C GLU A 30 49.09 -7.13 3.82
N ASN A 31 48.36 -6.22 3.16
CA ASN A 31 48.85 -5.03 2.48
C ASN A 31 48.69 -3.74 3.32
N TYR A 32 47.96 -3.78 4.43
CA TYR A 32 47.79 -2.60 5.31
C TYR A 32 49.12 -2.20 5.97
N GLY A 33 49.35 -0.90 6.11
CA GLY A 33 50.58 -0.33 6.65
C GLY A 33 51.84 -0.56 5.82
N LYS A 34 51.72 -0.98 4.55
CA LYS A 34 52.86 -1.28 3.67
C LYS A 34 52.75 -0.55 2.34
N GLU A 35 53.91 -0.20 1.79
CA GLU A 35 54.02 0.21 0.39
C GLU A 35 53.87 -1.01 -0.52
N ILE A 36 52.99 -0.90 -1.50
CA ILE A 36 52.75 -1.95 -2.49
C ILE A 36 52.89 -1.39 -3.92
N TYR A 37 53.05 -2.30 -4.89
CA TYR A 37 53.10 -1.99 -6.32
C TYR A 37 51.98 -2.77 -7.01
N PRO A 38 50.75 -2.21 -7.07
CA PRO A 38 49.61 -2.95 -7.58
C PRO A 38 49.76 -3.29 -9.07
N THR A 39 49.35 -4.50 -9.44
CA THR A 39 49.35 -4.98 -10.82
C THR A 39 48.11 -4.51 -11.57
N LYS A 40 48.10 -4.58 -12.90
CA LYS A 40 46.90 -4.26 -13.71
C LYS A 40 45.66 -5.07 -13.31
N ASN A 41 45.87 -6.31 -12.84
CA ASN A 41 44.79 -7.16 -12.35
C ASN A 41 44.17 -6.63 -11.07
N ASP A 42 44.95 -5.93 -10.23
CA ASP A 42 44.46 -5.39 -8.97
C ASP A 42 43.44 -4.27 -9.16
N TYR A 43 43.50 -3.58 -10.31
CA TYR A 43 42.54 -2.55 -10.73
C TYR A 43 41.34 -3.10 -11.52
N LEU A 44 41.25 -4.43 -11.72
CA LEU A 44 40.16 -5.07 -12.49
C LEU A 44 40.06 -4.55 -13.94
N VAL A 45 41.20 -4.30 -14.61
CA VAL A 45 41.27 -3.73 -15.96
C VAL A 45 40.38 -4.44 -17.00
N ASN A 46 40.23 -5.76 -16.88
CA ASN A 46 39.42 -6.58 -17.79
C ASN A 46 37.91 -6.31 -17.67
N GLY A 47 37.46 -5.81 -16.51
CA GLY A 47 36.07 -5.40 -16.28
C GLY A 47 35.78 -3.96 -16.69
N MET A 48 36.80 -3.17 -17.04
CA MET A 48 36.60 -1.78 -17.47
C MET A 48 36.04 -1.70 -18.90
N MET A 49 35.16 -0.74 -19.13
CA MET A 49 34.68 -0.36 -20.47
C MET A 49 35.85 0.11 -21.37
N PRO A 50 35.75 -0.05 -22.71
CA PRO A 50 36.88 0.20 -23.62
C PRO A 50 37.53 1.58 -23.48
N GLU A 51 36.74 2.64 -23.33
CA GLU A 51 37.26 4.01 -23.18
C GLU A 51 38.01 4.20 -21.86
N LYS A 52 37.39 3.78 -20.74
CA LYS A 52 38.01 3.84 -19.41
C LYS A 52 39.28 3.00 -19.32
N ARG A 53 39.32 1.86 -20.03
CA ARG A 53 40.51 1.00 -20.12
C ARG A 53 41.68 1.72 -20.79
N LYS A 54 41.44 2.45 -21.88
CA LYS A 54 42.50 3.24 -22.55
C LYS A 54 43.07 4.32 -21.64
N MET A 55 42.20 5.05 -20.93
CA MET A 55 42.63 6.05 -19.95
C MET A 55 43.45 5.41 -18.81
N PHE A 56 43.00 4.25 -18.33
CA PHE A 56 43.72 3.49 -17.30
C PHE A 56 45.12 3.06 -17.76
N GLU A 57 45.28 2.55 -18.98
CA GLU A 57 46.58 2.09 -19.45
C GLU A 57 47.61 3.23 -19.51
N ILE A 58 47.22 4.41 -20.01
CA ILE A 58 48.09 5.59 -20.03
C ILE A 58 48.47 6.00 -18.61
N TRP A 59 47.49 6.09 -17.71
CA TRP A 59 47.72 6.43 -16.32
C TRP A 59 48.62 5.41 -15.60
N TYR A 60 48.40 4.11 -15.82
CA TYR A 60 49.14 3.04 -15.17
C TYR A 60 50.61 3.03 -15.59
N GLU A 61 50.92 3.22 -16.87
CA GLU A 61 52.33 3.27 -17.32
C GLU A 61 53.11 4.43 -16.67
N GLN A 62 52.43 5.53 -16.33
CA GLN A 62 53.03 6.67 -15.62
C GLN A 62 53.22 6.42 -14.11
N HIS A 63 52.37 5.58 -13.49
CA HIS A 63 52.31 5.43 -12.04
C HIS A 63 52.76 4.05 -11.51
N LYS A 64 53.02 3.06 -12.38
CA LYS A 64 53.35 1.67 -12.00
C LYS A 64 54.59 1.50 -11.12
N ASN A 65 55.51 2.47 -11.14
CA ASN A 65 56.75 2.45 -10.37
C ASN A 65 56.69 3.34 -9.12
N THR A 66 55.53 3.93 -8.83
CA THR A 66 55.33 4.75 -7.63
C THR A 66 54.83 3.84 -6.51
N PRO A 67 55.44 3.89 -5.30
CA PRO A 67 54.92 3.13 -4.17
C PRO A 67 53.50 3.59 -3.84
N PHE A 68 52.60 2.63 -3.62
CA PHE A 68 51.20 2.89 -3.29
C PHE A 68 50.96 2.54 -1.83
N LEU A 69 50.60 3.54 -1.01
CA LEU A 69 50.22 3.32 0.38
C LEU A 69 48.70 3.15 0.47
N LEU A 70 48.25 1.93 0.75
CA LEU A 70 46.84 1.56 0.69
C LEU A 70 45.99 2.33 1.71
N ASP A 71 46.50 2.56 2.91
CA ASP A 71 45.75 3.19 4.01
C ASP A 71 45.41 4.66 3.70
N GLU A 72 46.38 5.41 3.19
CA GLU A 72 46.18 6.81 2.75
C GLU A 72 45.27 6.90 1.53
N ALA A 73 45.47 6.01 0.55
CA ALA A 73 44.64 5.98 -0.64
C ALA A 73 43.18 5.60 -0.32
N LEU A 74 42.96 4.67 0.62
CA LEU A 74 41.62 4.32 1.11
C LEU A 74 40.96 5.50 1.82
N ALA A 75 41.68 6.19 2.71
CA ALA A 75 41.15 7.34 3.41
C ALA A 75 40.76 8.46 2.43
N SER A 76 41.64 8.78 1.48
CA SER A 76 41.38 9.76 0.42
C SER A 76 40.20 9.36 -0.47
N TYR A 77 40.15 8.11 -0.92
CA TYR A 77 39.07 7.57 -1.75
C TYR A 77 37.71 7.65 -1.04
N CYS A 78 37.64 7.23 0.23
CA CYS A 78 36.41 7.29 1.01
C CYS A 78 35.97 8.74 1.28
N THR A 79 36.93 9.64 1.51
CA THR A 79 36.65 11.07 1.73
C THR A 79 36.05 11.69 0.47
N ASN A 80 36.67 11.45 -0.69
CA ASN A 80 36.18 11.90 -1.98
C ASN A 80 34.78 11.33 -2.30
N ASP A 81 34.51 10.05 -1.97
CA ASP A 81 33.17 9.46 -2.17
C ASP A 81 32.09 10.18 -1.35
N VAL A 82 32.39 10.52 -0.09
CA VAL A 82 31.48 11.28 0.78
C VAL A 82 31.30 12.71 0.27
N GLU A 83 32.37 13.36 -0.20
CA GLU A 83 32.31 14.70 -0.79
C GLU A 83 31.42 14.74 -2.05
N ILE A 84 31.59 13.78 -2.96
CA ILE A 84 30.75 13.65 -4.16
C ILE A 84 29.30 13.43 -3.77
N LEU A 85 29.02 12.52 -2.82
CA LEU A 85 27.65 12.27 -2.35
C LEU A 85 27.01 13.51 -1.74
N MET A 86 27.75 14.23 -0.90
CA MET A 86 27.28 15.45 -0.25
C MET A 86 27.01 16.55 -1.29
N ALA A 87 27.95 16.78 -2.21
CA ALA A 87 27.81 17.78 -3.26
C ALA A 87 26.62 17.47 -4.19
N ALA A 88 26.48 16.21 -4.60
CA ALA A 88 25.35 15.74 -5.41
C ALA A 88 24.02 15.90 -4.66
N LEU A 89 23.97 15.63 -3.36
CA LEU A 89 22.76 15.79 -2.55
C LEU A 89 22.35 17.27 -2.44
N ILE A 90 23.32 18.16 -2.26
CA ILE A 90 23.09 19.62 -2.22
C ILE A 90 22.57 20.11 -3.57
N ALA A 91 23.21 19.69 -4.67
CA ALA A 91 22.78 20.02 -6.03
C ALA A 91 21.36 19.52 -6.32
N PHE A 92 21.10 18.23 -6.06
CA PHE A 92 19.78 17.63 -6.22
C PHE A 92 18.71 18.35 -5.39
N ARG A 93 18.99 18.65 -4.11
CA ARG A 93 18.06 19.39 -3.26
C ARG A 93 17.75 20.76 -3.84
N LYS A 94 18.75 21.50 -4.30
CA LYS A 94 18.58 22.83 -4.91
C LYS A 94 17.75 22.76 -6.19
N GLU A 95 18.10 21.88 -7.11
CA GLU A 95 17.37 21.71 -8.38
C GLU A 95 15.94 21.27 -8.16
N PHE A 96 15.71 20.29 -7.28
CA PHE A 96 14.37 19.81 -6.96
C PHE A 96 13.55 20.92 -6.31
N PHE A 97 14.13 21.67 -5.37
CA PHE A 97 13.45 22.80 -4.74
C PHE A 97 13.03 23.85 -5.78
N GLU A 98 13.89 24.13 -6.76
CA GLU A 98 13.60 25.08 -7.84
C GLU A 98 12.48 24.57 -8.78
N VAL A 99 12.61 23.35 -9.30
CA VAL A 99 11.63 22.74 -10.22
C VAL A 99 10.24 22.61 -9.58
N THR A 100 10.20 22.41 -8.27
CA THR A 100 8.95 22.23 -7.53
C THR A 100 8.30 23.53 -7.09
N LYS A 101 8.88 24.70 -7.36
CA LYS A 101 8.24 25.98 -7.09
C LYS A 101 6.86 26.08 -7.74
N ARG A 102 5.91 26.65 -7.00
CA ARG A 102 4.56 26.90 -7.50
C ARG A 102 4.06 28.27 -7.11
N TYR A 103 3.92 29.13 -8.12
CA TYR A 103 3.36 30.47 -7.98
C TYR A 103 2.05 30.65 -8.77
N ASN A 104 1.73 29.76 -9.72
CA ASN A 104 0.45 29.75 -10.43
C ASN A 104 -0.50 28.67 -9.87
N VAL A 105 -1.76 29.07 -9.64
CA VAL A 105 -2.74 28.29 -8.88
C VAL A 105 -3.57 27.35 -9.76
N GLU A 106 -3.51 27.46 -11.09
CA GLU A 106 -4.55 26.91 -11.97
C GLU A 106 -4.63 25.38 -12.12
N MET A 107 -3.65 24.59 -11.67
CA MET A 107 -3.56 23.18 -12.09
C MET A 107 -3.45 22.11 -10.99
N ALA A 108 -3.61 22.44 -9.70
CA ALA A 108 -3.56 21.42 -8.65
C ALA A 108 -4.55 21.57 -7.49
N THR A 109 -4.96 20.45 -6.88
CA THR A 109 -5.90 20.34 -5.74
C THR A 109 -5.56 21.21 -4.53
N SER A 110 -4.30 21.60 -4.38
CA SER A 110 -3.89 22.58 -3.37
C SER A 110 -3.94 23.99 -3.95
N THR A 111 -4.64 24.91 -3.29
CA THR A 111 -4.66 26.34 -3.67
C THR A 111 -3.46 27.12 -3.10
N LYS A 112 -2.59 26.46 -2.33
CA LYS A 112 -1.44 27.10 -1.68
C LYS A 112 -0.26 27.18 -2.63
N GLN A 113 0.16 28.41 -2.91
CA GLN A 113 1.49 28.68 -3.46
C GLN A 113 2.56 28.20 -2.48
N HIS A 114 3.69 27.75 -3.00
CA HIS A 114 4.85 27.42 -2.20
C HIS A 114 6.14 27.67 -2.98
N GLY A 115 7.18 28.09 -2.26
CA GLY A 115 8.47 28.48 -2.84
C GLY A 115 9.37 27.31 -3.26
N GLY A 116 8.84 26.09 -3.34
CA GLY A 116 9.58 24.85 -3.56
C GLY A 116 9.19 23.76 -2.56
N ILE A 117 9.58 22.52 -2.84
CA ILE A 117 9.50 21.38 -1.91
C ILE A 117 10.91 21.03 -1.48
N ASP A 118 11.16 21.05 -0.18
CA ASP A 118 12.42 20.59 0.37
C ASP A 118 12.41 19.07 0.49
N VAL A 119 13.04 18.40 -0.47
CA VAL A 119 13.05 16.94 -0.56
C VAL A 119 13.55 16.29 0.72
N LEU A 120 14.54 16.85 1.42
CA LEU A 120 15.11 16.21 2.62
C LEU A 120 14.20 16.33 3.85
N ARG A 121 13.37 17.37 3.90
CA ARG A 121 12.48 17.63 5.05
C ARG A 121 11.09 17.07 4.83
N GLU A 122 10.61 17.11 3.58
CA GLU A 122 9.22 16.84 3.25
C GLU A 122 9.00 15.47 2.59
N ALA A 123 10.08 14.77 2.20
CA ALA A 123 10.00 13.47 1.56
C ALA A 123 11.21 12.57 1.88
N MET A 124 11.00 11.53 2.70
CA MET A 124 12.09 10.61 3.03
C MET A 124 12.57 9.73 1.86
N THR A 125 11.76 9.61 0.81
CA THR A 125 12.06 8.76 -0.36
C THR A 125 11.80 9.49 -1.67
N ILE A 126 12.48 9.06 -2.75
CA ILE A 126 12.25 9.58 -4.11
C ILE A 126 10.77 9.41 -4.50
N ALA A 127 10.16 8.25 -4.20
CA ALA A 127 8.75 8.02 -4.48
C ALA A 127 7.84 9.02 -3.74
N SER A 128 8.14 9.29 -2.46
CA SER A 128 7.42 10.31 -1.68
C SER A 128 7.61 11.71 -2.28
N ALA A 129 8.81 12.05 -2.76
CA ALA A 129 9.12 13.34 -3.35
C ALA A 129 8.35 13.55 -4.65
N CYS A 130 8.40 12.57 -5.55
CA CYS A 130 7.66 12.55 -6.81
C CYS A 130 6.15 12.63 -6.56
N MET A 131 5.62 11.84 -5.63
CA MET A 131 4.19 11.83 -5.32
C MET A 131 3.74 13.16 -4.70
N ARG A 132 4.55 13.75 -3.81
CA ARG A 132 4.27 15.07 -3.24
C ARG A 132 4.21 16.12 -4.34
N HIS A 133 5.26 16.21 -5.17
CA HIS A 133 5.33 17.14 -6.29
C HIS A 133 4.16 16.96 -7.26
N PHE A 134 3.81 15.71 -7.61
CA PHE A 134 2.65 15.42 -8.45
C PHE A 134 1.36 15.98 -7.84
N ARG A 135 1.07 15.64 -6.59
CA ARG A 135 -0.15 16.09 -5.90
C ARG A 135 -0.24 17.60 -5.70
N THR A 136 0.89 18.28 -5.50
CA THR A 136 0.92 19.72 -5.20
C THR A 136 1.08 20.59 -6.43
N ASN A 137 1.62 20.09 -7.55
CA ASN A 137 1.91 20.91 -8.72
C ASN A 137 1.12 20.48 -9.97
N HIS A 138 0.72 19.21 -10.06
CA HIS A 138 0.23 18.62 -11.32
C HIS A 138 -1.16 17.96 -11.22
N LEU A 139 -1.57 17.52 -10.03
CA LEU A 139 -2.85 16.83 -9.84
C LEU A 139 -4.04 17.79 -9.89
N LYS A 140 -4.72 17.82 -11.02
CA LYS A 140 -5.91 18.66 -11.25
C LYS A 140 -7.04 18.36 -10.26
N GLU A 141 -7.84 19.39 -9.98
CA GLU A 141 -9.04 19.25 -9.14
C GLU A 141 -9.99 18.18 -9.72
N GLN A 142 -10.62 17.39 -8.84
CA GLN A 142 -11.60 16.35 -9.19
C GLN A 142 -11.08 15.26 -10.14
N HIS A 143 -9.77 15.22 -10.39
CA HIS A 143 -9.16 14.23 -11.29
C HIS A 143 -9.06 12.84 -10.64
N LEU A 144 -8.69 12.78 -9.36
CA LEU A 144 -8.68 11.54 -8.58
C LEU A 144 -9.77 11.60 -7.53
N ALA A 145 -10.54 10.53 -7.39
CA ALA A 145 -11.52 10.44 -6.33
C ALA A 145 -10.85 10.09 -5.01
N LEU A 146 -11.19 10.85 -3.98
CA LEU A 146 -10.89 10.48 -2.62
C LEU A 146 -11.95 9.48 -2.16
N VAL A 147 -11.55 8.20 -2.07
CA VAL A 147 -12.40 7.16 -1.52
C VAL A 147 -12.62 7.46 -0.03
N PRO A 148 -13.86 7.64 0.44
CA PRO A 148 -14.12 7.81 1.86
C PRO A 148 -13.57 6.61 2.64
N GLU A 149 -13.21 6.80 3.91
CA GLU A 149 -12.63 5.70 4.72
C GLU A 149 -13.53 4.45 4.76
N ARG A 150 -14.85 4.68 4.70
CA ARG A 150 -15.91 3.67 4.70
C ARG A 150 -16.37 3.24 3.30
N GLY A 151 -15.71 3.70 2.23
CA GLY A 151 -16.14 3.47 0.84
C GLY A 151 -17.25 4.44 0.41
N TYR A 152 -17.75 4.26 -0.82
CA TYR A 152 -18.70 5.20 -1.43
C TYR A 152 -20.15 5.08 -0.92
N ASP A 153 -20.55 3.91 -0.39
CA ASP A 153 -21.96 3.66 -0.04
C ASP A 153 -22.23 3.42 1.45
N LYS A 154 -21.20 3.21 2.28
CA LYS A 154 -21.38 3.01 3.74
C LYS A 154 -21.45 4.33 4.51
N VAL A 155 -22.02 5.37 3.88
CA VAL A 155 -22.26 6.66 4.53
C VAL A 155 -23.42 6.53 5.54
N ASP A 156 -24.37 5.62 5.29
CA ASP A 156 -25.48 5.31 6.18
C ASP A 156 -25.46 3.84 6.64
N GLY A 157 -24.86 3.59 7.81
CA GLY A 157 -24.88 2.28 8.49
C GLY A 157 -23.67 1.39 8.18
N THR A 158 -22.98 0.95 9.23
CA THR A 158 -21.90 -0.04 9.15
C THR A 158 -22.33 -1.30 9.87
N GLN A 159 -23.18 -2.10 9.23
CA GLN A 159 -23.56 -3.38 9.79
C GLN A 159 -22.44 -4.40 9.59
N SER A 160 -22.16 -5.19 10.63
CA SER A 160 -21.12 -6.22 10.54
C SER A 160 -21.56 -7.39 9.65
N LEU A 161 -20.62 -8.02 8.95
CA LEU A 161 -20.88 -9.29 8.24
C LEU A 161 -21.41 -10.36 9.20
N LEU A 162 -20.98 -10.31 10.48
CA LEU A 162 -21.49 -11.18 11.53
C LEU A 162 -23.02 -11.03 11.70
N ALA A 163 -23.49 -9.78 11.81
CA ALA A 163 -24.90 -9.46 11.97
C ALA A 163 -25.72 -9.80 10.71
N LEU A 164 -25.22 -9.47 9.52
CA LEU A 164 -25.89 -9.77 8.25
C LEU A 164 -26.11 -11.28 8.05
N GLY A 165 -25.05 -12.08 8.25
CA GLY A 165 -25.17 -13.54 8.18
C GLY A 165 -26.09 -14.10 9.28
N PHE A 166 -26.09 -13.49 10.47
CA PHE A 166 -26.97 -13.87 11.56
C PHE A 166 -28.44 -13.60 11.21
N PHE A 167 -28.77 -12.43 10.65
CA PHE A 167 -30.14 -12.08 10.26
C PHE A 167 -30.67 -12.95 9.13
N LYS A 168 -29.84 -13.34 8.16
CA LYS A 168 -30.23 -14.33 7.14
C LYS A 168 -30.63 -15.65 7.80
N TRP A 169 -29.78 -16.17 8.67
CA TRP A 169 -30.08 -17.39 9.40
C TRP A 169 -31.32 -17.28 10.30
N TYR A 170 -31.45 -16.16 11.02
CA TYR A 170 -32.57 -15.90 11.91
C TYR A 170 -33.89 -15.85 11.15
N SER A 171 -33.89 -15.16 10.00
CA SER A 171 -35.05 -15.04 9.12
C SER A 171 -35.52 -16.41 8.63
N GLU A 172 -34.62 -17.24 8.13
CA GLU A 172 -34.95 -18.58 7.62
C GLU A 172 -35.37 -19.54 8.74
N LYS A 173 -34.68 -19.53 9.88
CA LYS A 173 -34.96 -20.44 11.00
C LYS A 173 -36.32 -20.19 11.63
N PHE A 174 -36.72 -18.93 11.77
CA PHE A 174 -37.97 -18.55 12.42
C PHE A 174 -39.10 -18.22 11.43
N GLY A 175 -38.82 -18.22 10.11
CA GLY A 175 -39.80 -17.88 9.09
C GLY A 175 -40.28 -16.43 9.17
N ILE A 176 -39.37 -15.50 9.51
CA ILE A 176 -39.67 -14.07 9.69
C ILE A 176 -38.77 -13.22 8.79
N THR A 177 -39.16 -11.97 8.55
CA THR A 177 -38.33 -11.01 7.83
C THR A 177 -37.69 -10.03 8.80
N VAL A 178 -36.35 -9.95 8.79
CA VAL A 178 -35.59 -8.97 9.56
C VAL A 178 -35.17 -7.81 8.65
N GLN A 179 -35.69 -6.61 8.91
CA GLN A 179 -35.21 -5.37 8.30
C GLN A 179 -33.79 -5.06 8.83
N ASN A 180 -32.87 -4.74 7.92
CA ASN A 180 -31.47 -4.41 8.18
C ASN A 180 -30.93 -3.40 7.16
N VAL A 181 -29.61 -3.13 7.16
CA VAL A 181 -28.99 -2.14 6.26
C VAL A 181 -29.24 -2.39 4.76
N ASN A 182 -29.43 -3.65 4.36
CA ASN A 182 -29.68 -4.04 2.96
C ASN A 182 -31.17 -3.97 2.56
N SER A 183 -32.07 -3.63 3.49
CA SER A 183 -33.51 -3.48 3.21
C SER A 183 -33.82 -2.13 2.53
N ASP A 184 -34.93 -2.03 1.79
CA ASP A 184 -35.32 -0.80 1.06
C ASP A 184 -35.45 0.46 1.95
N GLY A 185 -35.70 0.27 3.25
CA GLY A 185 -35.76 1.33 4.25
C GLY A 185 -34.50 1.46 5.13
N GLY A 186 -33.44 0.72 4.85
CA GLY A 186 -32.23 0.61 5.67
C GLY A 186 -32.49 0.10 7.10
N GLU A 187 -31.57 0.36 8.01
CA GLU A 187 -31.73 0.05 9.44
C GLU A 187 -32.87 0.87 10.08
N LYS A 188 -33.63 0.23 10.98
CA LYS A 188 -34.74 0.90 11.68
C LYS A 188 -34.20 1.98 12.61
N LYS A 189 -34.58 3.23 12.35
CA LYS A 189 -34.28 4.38 13.21
C LYS A 189 -35.32 4.51 14.33
N ILE A 190 -34.84 4.65 15.56
CA ILE A 190 -35.62 4.92 16.78
C ILE A 190 -34.98 6.15 17.46
N GLY A 191 -35.63 7.30 17.34
CA GLY A 191 -35.03 8.58 17.73
C GLY A 191 -33.71 8.82 17.00
N ASN A 192 -32.62 8.99 17.76
CA ASN A 192 -31.27 9.20 17.23
C ASN A 192 -30.47 7.91 17.04
N TYR A 193 -31.04 6.74 17.32
CA TYR A 193 -30.34 5.45 17.23
C TYR A 193 -30.87 4.60 16.07
N GLN A 194 -30.01 3.73 15.56
CA GLN A 194 -30.34 2.69 14.59
C GLN A 194 -30.25 1.33 15.28
N LEU A 195 -31.23 0.46 15.03
CA LEU A 195 -31.18 -0.95 15.41
C LEU A 195 -30.49 -1.76 14.31
N ASP A 196 -29.67 -2.74 14.69
CA ASP A 196 -29.04 -3.65 13.71
C ASP A 196 -30.13 -4.45 12.95
N GLY A 197 -31.10 -4.98 13.66
CA GLY A 197 -32.21 -5.76 13.08
C GLY A 197 -33.57 -5.29 13.59
N TRP A 198 -34.57 -5.33 12.72
CA TRP A 198 -35.95 -5.05 13.09
C TRP A 198 -36.89 -6.11 12.51
N VAL A 199 -37.50 -6.91 13.40
CA VAL A 199 -38.58 -7.80 13.02
C VAL A 199 -39.84 -6.95 12.89
N VAL A 200 -40.30 -6.76 11.66
CA VAL A 200 -41.30 -5.74 11.30
C VAL A 200 -42.52 -5.84 12.20
N GLU A 201 -42.76 -4.77 12.97
CA GLU A 201 -43.88 -4.60 13.90
C GLU A 201 -43.89 -5.53 15.14
N ILE A 202 -42.80 -6.28 15.38
CA ILE A 202 -42.72 -7.21 16.52
C ILE A 202 -41.68 -6.77 17.55
N TYR A 203 -40.39 -6.70 17.18
CA TYR A 203 -39.30 -6.37 18.11
C TYR A 203 -37.98 -6.02 17.40
N GLY A 204 -37.07 -5.37 18.13
CA GLY A 204 -35.71 -5.08 17.67
C GLY A 204 -34.72 -6.22 17.97
N ILE A 205 -33.66 -6.32 17.17
CA ILE A 205 -32.54 -7.22 17.41
C ILE A 205 -31.24 -6.41 17.36
N GLU A 206 -30.36 -6.64 18.32
CA GLU A 206 -29.01 -6.06 18.40
C GLU A 206 -27.95 -7.16 18.33
N VAL A 207 -26.90 -6.93 17.55
CA VAL A 207 -25.75 -7.83 17.43
C VAL A 207 -24.51 -7.11 17.95
N ASN A 208 -24.28 -7.24 19.26
CA ASN A 208 -23.21 -6.52 19.93
C ASN A 208 -21.84 -7.16 19.67
N GLY A 209 -20.99 -6.43 18.93
CA GLY A 209 -19.56 -6.73 18.83
C GLY A 209 -18.89 -6.68 20.21
N CYS A 210 -18.23 -7.76 20.63
CA CYS A 210 -17.79 -7.91 22.01
C CYS A 210 -16.81 -6.82 22.44
N VAL A 211 -15.90 -6.43 21.55
CA VAL A 211 -14.89 -5.39 21.77
C VAL A 211 -15.50 -3.98 21.79
N TRP A 212 -16.53 -3.75 20.98
CA TRP A 212 -17.14 -2.43 20.81
C TRP A 212 -18.14 -2.07 21.90
N HIS A 213 -18.75 -3.09 22.50
CA HIS A 213 -19.79 -2.98 23.52
C HIS A 213 -19.33 -3.49 24.90
N GLY A 214 -18.07 -3.91 25.03
CA GLY A 214 -17.49 -4.38 26.29
C GLY A 214 -18.18 -5.63 26.85
N CYS A 215 -18.30 -6.71 26.09
CA CYS A 215 -19.01 -7.93 26.48
C CYS A 215 -18.70 -8.42 27.91
N PRO A 216 -19.70 -8.56 28.80
CA PRO A 216 -19.50 -9.05 30.18
C PRO A 216 -18.91 -10.45 30.29
N LYS A 217 -19.04 -11.29 29.26
CA LYS A 217 -18.47 -12.64 29.23
C LYS A 217 -17.02 -12.68 28.73
N CYS A 218 -16.63 -11.73 27.88
CA CYS A 218 -15.30 -11.70 27.28
C CYS A 218 -14.34 -10.77 28.03
N PHE A 219 -14.86 -9.70 28.63
CA PHE A 219 -14.11 -8.66 29.31
C PHE A 219 -14.57 -8.58 30.77
N LEU A 220 -14.06 -9.43 31.64
CA LEU A 220 -14.57 -9.51 33.02
C LEU A 220 -14.23 -8.27 33.85
N ASN A 221 -13.18 -7.53 33.47
CA ASN A 221 -12.72 -6.37 34.21
C ASN A 221 -13.23 -5.08 33.56
N ASP A 222 -13.87 -4.24 34.37
CA ASP A 222 -14.41 -2.94 33.97
C ASP A 222 -13.34 -1.96 33.46
N ASN A 223 -12.08 -2.15 33.88
CA ASN A 223 -10.94 -1.33 33.47
C ASN A 223 -10.25 -1.81 32.19
N ASP A 224 -10.72 -2.90 31.57
CA ASP A 224 -10.16 -3.36 30.30
C ASP A 224 -10.32 -2.27 29.22
N VAL A 225 -9.22 -1.87 28.59
CA VAL A 225 -9.20 -0.80 27.56
C VAL A 225 -9.31 -1.42 26.18
N MET A 226 -10.34 -1.00 25.43
CA MET A 226 -10.62 -1.49 24.08
C MET A 226 -9.78 -0.73 23.03
N PRO A 227 -9.66 -1.20 21.76
CA PRO A 227 -8.86 -0.55 20.71
C PRO A 227 -9.25 0.90 20.40
N ASN A 228 -10.46 1.32 20.79
CA ASN A 228 -10.93 2.70 20.68
C ASN A 228 -10.53 3.60 21.87
N GLY A 229 -9.72 3.08 22.81
CA GLY A 229 -9.24 3.80 24.00
C GLY A 229 -10.26 3.90 25.14
N LYS A 230 -11.46 3.34 25.00
CA LYS A 230 -12.52 3.37 26.02
C LYS A 230 -12.47 2.13 26.91
N THR A 231 -12.88 2.27 28.17
CA THR A 231 -12.97 1.15 29.11
C THR A 231 -14.23 0.32 28.88
N ALA A 232 -14.20 -0.96 29.26
CA ALA A 232 -15.36 -1.85 29.18
C ALA A 232 -16.56 -1.30 29.98
N ALA A 233 -16.34 -0.74 31.17
CA ALA A 233 -17.40 -0.13 31.97
C ALA A 233 -18.07 1.05 31.24
N TYR A 234 -17.28 1.95 30.65
CA TYR A 234 -17.82 3.09 29.91
C TYR A 234 -18.69 2.64 28.73
N LEU A 235 -18.25 1.61 27.99
CA LEU A 235 -19.00 1.09 26.84
C LEU A 235 -20.34 0.46 27.28
N ARG A 236 -20.33 -0.33 28.36
CA ARG A 236 -21.56 -0.93 28.93
C ARG A 236 -22.54 0.12 29.43
N GLU A 237 -22.05 1.15 30.11
CA GLU A 237 -22.90 2.22 30.62
C GLU A 237 -23.53 3.00 29.45
N HIS A 238 -22.74 3.30 28.43
CA HIS A 238 -23.24 3.94 27.21
C HIS A 238 -24.31 3.09 26.50
N ASP A 239 -24.07 1.78 26.35
CA ASP A 239 -25.05 0.87 25.75
C ASP A 239 -26.31 0.73 26.59
N LYS A 240 -26.19 0.69 27.92
CA LYS A 240 -27.34 0.67 28.83
C LYS A 240 -28.21 1.90 28.63
N ASN A 241 -27.62 3.10 28.59
CA ASN A 241 -28.36 4.35 28.36
C ASN A 241 -29.05 4.36 26.98
N ARG A 242 -28.37 3.84 25.94
CA ARG A 242 -28.96 3.66 24.61
C ARG A 242 -30.14 2.68 24.63
N MET A 243 -30.00 1.53 25.30
CA MET A 243 -31.05 0.52 25.41
C MET A 243 -32.27 1.02 26.19
N GLU A 244 -32.07 1.74 27.29
CA GLU A 244 -33.17 2.35 28.07
C GLU A 244 -33.99 3.30 27.21
N PHE A 245 -33.34 4.14 26.40
CA PHE A 245 -34.05 5.01 25.46
C PHE A 245 -34.82 4.21 24.41
N ILE A 246 -34.21 3.20 23.78
CA ILE A 246 -34.86 2.42 22.72
C ILE A 246 -36.07 1.65 23.30
N LEU A 247 -35.93 1.02 24.46
CA LEU A 247 -37.01 0.29 25.13
C LEU A 247 -38.13 1.19 25.64
N SER A 248 -37.89 2.51 25.77
CA SER A 248 -38.98 3.46 26.01
C SER A 248 -39.89 3.67 24.79
N GLN A 249 -39.40 3.32 23.59
CA GLN A 249 -40.09 3.51 22.31
C GLN A 249 -40.64 2.21 21.72
N ILE A 250 -40.04 1.06 22.06
CA ILE A 250 -40.45 -0.27 21.57
C ILE A 250 -40.50 -1.30 22.71
N ALA A 251 -41.39 -2.27 22.58
CA ALA A 251 -41.70 -3.20 23.66
C ALA A 251 -40.58 -4.22 23.97
N ARG A 252 -39.72 -4.54 23.00
CA ARG A 252 -38.72 -5.60 23.13
C ARG A 252 -37.53 -5.38 22.20
N VAL A 253 -36.34 -5.65 22.73
CA VAL A 253 -35.09 -5.78 21.97
C VAL A 253 -34.38 -7.06 22.44
N ASP A 254 -34.05 -7.94 21.50
CA ASP A 254 -33.24 -9.12 21.76
C ASP A 254 -31.77 -8.83 21.43
N ILE A 255 -30.87 -9.02 22.39
CA ILE A 255 -29.44 -8.73 22.24
C ILE A 255 -28.68 -10.05 22.10
N TYR A 256 -27.92 -10.18 21.02
CA TYR A 256 -27.02 -11.31 20.76
C TYR A 256 -25.58 -10.82 20.74
N TRP A 257 -24.72 -11.40 21.58
CA TRP A 257 -23.31 -11.03 21.59
C TRP A 257 -22.52 -11.78 20.52
N GLU A 258 -21.52 -11.12 19.95
CA GLU A 258 -20.61 -11.71 18.97
C GLU A 258 -20.05 -13.08 19.41
N CYS A 259 -19.60 -13.19 20.66
CA CYS A 259 -19.08 -14.45 21.20
C CYS A 259 -20.13 -15.56 21.31
N GLU A 260 -21.40 -15.21 21.53
CA GLU A 260 -22.51 -16.16 21.58
C GLU A 260 -22.85 -16.67 20.19
N ILE A 261 -22.87 -15.77 19.19
CA ILE A 261 -23.06 -16.14 17.78
C ILE A 261 -21.96 -17.10 17.32
N TYR A 262 -20.69 -16.83 17.67
CA TYR A 262 -19.60 -17.77 17.37
C TYR A 262 -19.77 -19.14 18.05
N GLN A 263 -20.27 -19.18 19.28
CA GLN A 263 -20.60 -20.45 19.94
C GLN A 263 -21.75 -21.17 19.25
N MET A 264 -22.75 -20.45 18.76
CA MET A 264 -23.85 -21.02 17.97
C MET A 264 -23.32 -21.61 16.65
N LEU A 265 -22.47 -20.87 15.93
CA LEU A 265 -21.82 -21.33 14.70
C LEU A 265 -20.94 -22.57 14.90
N ALA A 266 -20.31 -22.70 16.07
CA ALA A 266 -19.51 -23.87 16.40
C ALA A 266 -20.37 -25.14 16.58
N LYS A 267 -21.59 -24.98 17.12
CA LYS A 267 -22.49 -26.10 17.49
C LYS A 267 -23.52 -26.44 16.40
N ASP A 268 -24.00 -25.46 15.66
CA ASP A 268 -25.05 -25.60 14.65
C ASP A 268 -24.44 -25.65 13.24
N ARG A 269 -24.40 -26.86 12.66
CA ARG A 269 -23.84 -27.11 11.33
C ARG A 269 -24.62 -26.38 10.23
N GLU A 270 -25.94 -26.28 10.35
CA GLU A 270 -26.79 -25.64 9.36
C GLU A 270 -26.58 -24.13 9.40
N MET A 271 -26.57 -23.53 10.60
CA MET A 271 -26.21 -22.12 10.79
C MET A 271 -24.86 -21.80 10.14
N ARG A 272 -23.84 -22.63 10.40
CA ARG A 272 -22.50 -22.45 9.84
C ARG A 272 -22.47 -22.53 8.31
N LYS A 273 -23.18 -23.50 7.72
CA LYS A 273 -23.27 -23.64 6.26
C LYS A 273 -23.91 -22.40 5.64
N MET A 274 -25.00 -21.91 6.25
CA MET A 274 -25.69 -20.71 5.78
C MET A 274 -24.81 -19.47 5.87
N PHE A 275 -24.09 -19.33 6.99
CA PHE A 275 -23.17 -18.23 7.23
C PHE A 275 -22.06 -18.17 6.18
N TYR A 276 -21.42 -19.31 5.88
CA TYR A 276 -20.37 -19.36 4.84
C TYR A 276 -20.90 -19.25 3.41
N SER A 277 -22.18 -19.54 3.19
CA SER A 277 -22.85 -19.30 1.91
C SER A 277 -23.40 -17.89 1.76
N TYR A 278 -23.33 -17.06 2.81
CA TYR A 278 -23.73 -15.66 2.73
C TYR A 278 -22.74 -14.94 1.82
N ILE A 279 -23.26 -14.46 0.70
CA ILE A 279 -22.55 -13.54 -0.19
C ILE A 279 -23.05 -12.16 0.22
N ASP A 280 -22.11 -11.30 0.62
CA ASP A 280 -22.45 -9.90 0.85
C ASP A 280 -22.64 -9.25 -0.52
N ASP A 281 -23.89 -9.00 -0.88
CA ASP A 281 -24.27 -8.29 -2.12
C ASP A 281 -24.01 -6.77 -2.02
N GLY A 282 -23.39 -6.33 -0.91
CA GLY A 282 -22.95 -4.96 -0.68
C GLY A 282 -21.90 -4.47 -1.70
N PRO A 283 -21.54 -3.18 -1.62
CA PRO A 283 -20.58 -2.59 -2.55
C PRO A 283 -19.21 -3.27 -2.44
N ILE A 284 -18.53 -3.41 -3.59
CA ILE A 284 -17.15 -3.88 -3.64
C ILE A 284 -16.28 -2.99 -2.74
N ASP A 285 -15.58 -3.58 -1.78
CA ASP A 285 -14.52 -2.88 -1.06
C ASP A 285 -13.32 -2.68 -2.00
N ILE A 286 -13.18 -1.48 -2.56
CA ILE A 286 -12.10 -1.13 -3.50
C ILE A 286 -10.72 -1.43 -2.89
N LYS A 287 -10.53 -1.28 -1.57
CA LYS A 287 -9.25 -1.58 -0.92
C LYS A 287 -8.95 -3.08 -0.93
N SER A 288 -9.99 -3.91 -0.77
CA SER A 288 -9.84 -5.36 -0.86
C SER A 288 -9.38 -5.83 -2.25
N CYS A 289 -9.67 -5.04 -3.30
CA CYS A 289 -9.22 -5.32 -4.66
C CYS A 289 -7.77 -4.89 -4.96
N PHE A 290 -7.10 -4.20 -4.03
CA PHE A 290 -5.74 -3.72 -4.24
C PHE A 290 -4.72 -4.79 -3.88
N TYR A 291 -4.14 -5.42 -4.90
CA TYR A 291 -3.14 -6.47 -4.75
C TYR A 291 -1.78 -6.03 -5.31
N GLY A 292 -0.70 -6.55 -4.72
CA GLY A 292 0.66 -6.34 -5.19
C GLY A 292 1.04 -7.26 -6.36
N GLY A 293 2.34 -7.36 -6.62
CA GLY A 293 2.88 -8.28 -7.62
C GLY A 293 2.55 -9.74 -7.27
N ARG A 294 2.27 -10.53 -8.31
CA ARG A 294 2.02 -11.97 -8.14
C ARG A 294 3.34 -12.70 -7.90
N THR A 295 3.45 -13.36 -6.76
CA THR A 295 4.56 -14.26 -6.43
C THR A 295 4.00 -15.65 -6.17
N GLY A 296 4.43 -16.65 -6.93
CA GLY A 296 3.92 -18.01 -6.81
C GLY A 296 4.90 -19.02 -7.40
N PRO A 297 5.84 -19.58 -6.60
CA PRO A 297 6.73 -20.60 -7.10
C PRO A 297 5.96 -21.90 -7.36
N LEU A 298 6.03 -22.44 -8.58
CA LEU A 298 5.51 -23.78 -8.89
C LEU A 298 6.42 -24.88 -8.32
N LYS A 299 7.71 -24.58 -8.14
CA LYS A 299 8.73 -25.48 -7.59
C LYS A 299 9.79 -24.68 -6.83
N LEU A 300 10.06 -25.04 -5.58
CA LEU A 300 11.02 -24.30 -4.73
C LEU A 300 12.49 -24.55 -5.10
N HIS A 301 12.81 -25.72 -5.65
CA HIS A 301 14.16 -26.07 -6.07
C HIS A 301 14.13 -27.07 -7.23
N HIS A 302 14.94 -26.82 -8.27
CA HIS A 302 15.11 -27.72 -9.41
C HIS A 302 16.60 -27.95 -9.66
N LYS A 303 17.04 -29.20 -9.56
CA LYS A 303 18.38 -29.61 -9.99
C LYS A 303 18.32 -30.02 -11.45
N ILE A 304 19.11 -29.36 -12.29
CA ILE A 304 19.16 -29.63 -13.74
C ILE A 304 19.62 -31.06 -14.01
N LYS A 305 19.06 -31.69 -15.03
CA LYS A 305 19.54 -32.95 -15.63
C LYS A 305 20.38 -32.68 -16.88
N ASP A 306 21.08 -33.71 -17.36
CA ASP A 306 21.85 -33.61 -18.60
C ASP A 306 20.94 -33.23 -19.78
N GLY A 307 21.32 -32.17 -20.49
CA GLY A 307 20.56 -31.61 -21.61
C GLY A 307 19.49 -30.58 -21.22
N GLU A 308 19.21 -30.38 -19.93
CA GLU A 308 18.29 -29.33 -19.48
C GLU A 308 18.99 -27.96 -19.35
N ARG A 309 18.23 -26.89 -19.57
CA ARG A 309 18.67 -25.51 -19.40
C ARG A 309 17.62 -24.75 -18.60
N ILE A 310 18.07 -23.86 -17.72
CA ILE A 310 17.19 -22.91 -17.02
C ILE A 310 17.26 -21.59 -17.76
N SER A 311 16.10 -21.07 -18.14
CA SER A 311 15.93 -19.73 -18.70
C SER A 311 15.30 -18.82 -17.66
N TYR A 312 15.76 -17.58 -17.61
CA TYR A 312 15.20 -16.52 -16.77
C TYR A 312 14.62 -15.44 -17.67
N TYR A 313 13.37 -15.10 -17.43
CA TYR A 313 12.68 -13.99 -18.09
C TYR A 313 12.38 -12.93 -17.05
N ASP A 314 12.78 -11.70 -17.34
CA ASP A 314 12.52 -10.56 -16.50
C ASP A 314 11.92 -9.44 -17.32
N VAL A 315 10.88 -8.81 -16.78
CA VAL A 315 10.28 -7.65 -17.42
C VAL A 315 10.96 -6.42 -16.86
N THR A 316 11.88 -5.86 -17.64
CA THR A 316 12.51 -4.59 -17.28
C THR A 316 11.44 -3.49 -17.22
N SER A 317 11.27 -2.91 -16.03
CA SER A 317 10.36 -1.77 -15.82
C SER A 317 8.88 -2.06 -16.09
N LEU A 318 8.37 -3.21 -15.62
CA LEU A 318 6.94 -3.57 -15.74
C LEU A 318 5.99 -2.44 -15.30
N TYR A 319 6.12 -1.93 -14.06
CA TYR A 319 5.22 -0.88 -13.56
C TYR A 319 5.31 0.43 -14.36
N PRO A 320 6.50 0.98 -14.67
CA PRO A 320 6.59 2.13 -15.58
C PRO A 320 5.92 1.90 -16.94
N PHE A 321 6.09 0.71 -17.53
CA PHE A 321 5.44 0.38 -18.81
C PHE A 321 3.92 0.42 -18.69
N ILE A 322 3.35 -0.22 -17.66
CA ILE A 322 1.91 -0.19 -17.40
C ILE A 322 1.41 1.24 -17.11
N ASN A 323 2.14 2.01 -16.30
CA ASN A 323 1.80 3.41 -15.99
C ASN A 323 1.70 4.30 -17.24
N VAL A 324 2.50 4.02 -18.27
CA VAL A 324 2.51 4.79 -19.53
C VAL A 324 1.48 4.28 -20.54
N THR A 325 1.26 2.97 -20.59
CA THR A 325 0.45 2.34 -21.64
C THR A 325 -1.01 2.12 -21.26
N THR A 326 -1.32 2.11 -19.96
CA THR A 326 -2.64 1.77 -19.46
C THR A 326 -3.39 3.01 -18.99
N SER A 327 -4.68 3.10 -19.35
CA SER A 327 -5.57 4.11 -18.80
C SER A 327 -6.00 3.72 -17.39
N TYR A 328 -5.90 4.66 -16.44
CA TYR A 328 -6.35 4.46 -15.07
C TYR A 328 -7.75 5.03 -14.87
N PRO A 329 -8.56 4.44 -13.96
CA PRO A 329 -9.82 5.06 -13.56
C PRO A 329 -9.56 6.42 -12.90
N VAL A 330 -10.33 7.43 -13.32
CA VAL A 330 -10.25 8.82 -12.83
C VAL A 330 -11.65 9.31 -12.46
N GLY A 331 -11.72 10.31 -11.59
CA GLY A 331 -12.98 10.86 -11.08
C GLY A 331 -13.70 9.91 -10.10
N HIS A 332 -14.85 10.37 -9.58
CA HIS A 332 -15.66 9.59 -8.66
C HIS A 332 -16.39 8.46 -9.39
N PRO A 333 -16.36 7.21 -8.87
CA PRO A 333 -17.09 6.12 -9.47
C PRO A 333 -18.59 6.36 -9.36
N LYS A 334 -19.33 5.96 -10.39
CA LYS A 334 -20.78 5.82 -10.30
C LYS A 334 -21.08 4.48 -9.64
N VAL A 335 -21.72 4.51 -8.47
CA VAL A 335 -22.12 3.28 -7.79
C VAL A 335 -23.38 2.73 -8.45
N HIS A 336 -23.32 1.47 -8.85
CA HIS A 336 -24.46 0.71 -9.32
C HIS A 336 -24.83 -0.34 -8.29
N ILE A 337 -26.05 -0.25 -7.75
CA ILE A 337 -26.63 -1.30 -6.91
C ILE A 337 -27.14 -2.40 -7.84
N ILE A 338 -26.46 -3.55 -7.79
CA ILE A 338 -26.86 -4.76 -8.51
C ILE A 338 -28.29 -5.13 -8.05
N ASN A 339 -29.15 -5.51 -9.00
CA ASN A 339 -30.58 -5.82 -8.82
C ASN A 339 -31.57 -4.64 -8.70
N LYS A 340 -31.13 -3.38 -8.59
CA LYS A 340 -32.03 -2.21 -8.69
C LYS A 340 -31.81 -1.38 -9.95
N ASN A 341 -30.54 -1.19 -10.35
CA ASN A 341 -30.15 -0.19 -11.35
C ASN A 341 -29.50 -0.77 -12.60
N VAL A 342 -29.49 -2.10 -12.77
CA VAL A 342 -28.71 -2.75 -13.82
C VAL A 342 -29.52 -3.89 -14.46
N ASN A 343 -29.85 -3.74 -15.75
CA ASN A 343 -30.20 -4.88 -16.59
C ASN A 343 -28.89 -5.54 -17.05
N GLY A 344 -28.66 -6.80 -16.70
CA GLY A 344 -27.39 -7.51 -16.94
C GLY A 344 -26.92 -7.52 -18.40
N GLN A 345 -27.81 -7.24 -19.36
CA GLN A 345 -27.45 -7.07 -20.77
C GLN A 345 -26.63 -5.81 -21.08
N GLU A 346 -26.78 -4.70 -20.35
CA GLU A 346 -26.06 -3.44 -20.64
C GLU A 346 -24.58 -3.47 -20.23
N LEU A 347 -24.22 -4.25 -19.20
CA LEU A 347 -22.83 -4.40 -18.73
C LEU A 347 -21.96 -5.25 -19.65
N LEU A 348 -22.57 -6.17 -20.41
CA LEU A 348 -21.84 -7.03 -21.36
C LEU A 348 -21.52 -6.31 -22.67
N THR A 349 -22.25 -5.23 -22.99
CA THR A 349 -22.03 -4.43 -24.19
C THR A 349 -20.92 -3.38 -24.06
N THR A 350 -20.42 -3.12 -22.85
CA THR A 350 -19.36 -2.13 -22.57
C THR A 350 -18.05 -2.82 -22.14
N GLN A 351 -17.65 -3.90 -22.81
CA GLN A 351 -16.26 -4.34 -22.72
C GLN A 351 -15.39 -3.41 -23.58
N PRO A 352 -14.40 -2.69 -23.01
CA PRO A 352 -13.35 -2.11 -23.83
C PRO A 352 -12.61 -3.27 -24.52
N SER A 353 -12.46 -3.17 -25.84
CA SER A 353 -11.88 -4.16 -26.77
C SER A 353 -10.44 -4.62 -26.47
N ASN A 354 -9.87 -4.26 -25.32
CA ASN A 354 -8.46 -4.44 -25.00
C ASN A 354 -8.18 -5.42 -23.84
N PHE A 355 -9.20 -6.08 -23.27
CA PHE A 355 -8.99 -7.01 -22.14
C PHE A 355 -8.60 -8.45 -22.54
N GLU A 356 -8.76 -8.83 -23.81
CA GLU A 356 -8.47 -10.21 -24.26
C GLU A 356 -6.97 -10.54 -24.42
N SER A 357 -6.07 -9.56 -24.33
CA SER A 357 -4.64 -9.80 -24.59
C SER A 357 -3.83 -10.30 -23.38
N PHE A 358 -4.36 -10.21 -22.15
CA PHE A 358 -3.60 -10.58 -20.94
C PHE A 358 -3.85 -12.01 -20.43
N CYS A 359 -4.97 -12.64 -20.79
CA CYS A 359 -5.30 -14.00 -20.31
C CYS A 359 -4.77 -15.14 -21.21
N ASN A 360 -4.19 -14.83 -22.37
CA ASN A 360 -3.76 -15.82 -23.37
C ASN A 360 -2.24 -15.88 -23.59
N SER A 361 -1.43 -15.61 -22.57
CA SER A 361 -0.02 -16.01 -22.61
C SER A 361 0.12 -17.44 -22.07
N PRO A 362 0.62 -18.41 -22.87
CA PRO A 362 0.89 -19.74 -22.37
C PRO A 362 1.99 -19.66 -21.30
N THR A 363 1.73 -20.33 -20.18
CA THR A 363 2.67 -20.54 -19.05
C THR A 363 3.98 -21.15 -19.46
#